data_AF-A0A4Q5QQQ8-F1
#
_entry.id   AF-A0A4Q5QQQ8-F1
#
_cell.length_a   1.000
_cell.length_b   1.000
_cell.length_c   1.000
_cell.angle_alpha   90.00
_cell.angle_beta   90.00
_cell.angle_gamma   90.00
#
_symmetry.space_group_name_H-M   'P 1'
#
loop_
_entity.id
_entity.type
_entity.pdbx_description
1 polymer ?
#
loop_
_entity_poly.entity_id
_entity_poly.type
_entity_poly.pdbx_seq_one_letter_code
_entity_poly.pdbx_strand_id
1 'polypeptide(L)' 'MQLDATTVGSLDIPGPAYDRSQVTTGIVHFGVGGFHRAHQAMYLDQLMNEGKALDFGICGVGVMPFDLKMRDALVSQ' A
#
# COMPACT_ATOMS: atom_id res chain seq x y z
N MET A 1 -2.02 4.20 19.26
CA MET A 1 -3.03 4.11 18.20
C MET A 1 -2.47 3.18 17.14
N GLN A 2 -3.17 2.08 16.84
CA GLN A 2 -2.77 1.16 15.76
C GLN A 2 -3.14 1.82 14.43
N LEU A 3 -2.26 1.71 13.43
CA LEU A 3 -2.56 2.18 12.07
C LEU A 3 -3.39 1.10 11.38
N ASP A 4 -4.64 1.43 11.05
CA ASP A 4 -5.52 0.56 10.28
C ASP A 4 -6.55 1.35 9.46
N ALA A 5 -7.38 0.65 8.68
CA ALA A 5 -8.42 1.27 7.85
C ALA A 5 -9.45 2.12 8.62
N THR A 6 -9.68 1.83 9.91
CA THR A 6 -10.63 2.57 10.76
C THR A 6 -10.00 3.78 11.43
N THR A 7 -8.70 3.71 11.76
CA THR A 7 -8.00 4.76 12.49
C THR A 7 -7.33 5.79 11.57
N VAL A 8 -6.99 5.43 10.32
CA VAL A 8 -6.22 6.26 9.39
C VAL A 8 -6.80 7.66 9.16
N GLY A 9 -8.12 7.79 9.08
CA GLY A 9 -8.80 9.08 8.86
C GLY A 9 -8.82 10.01 10.07
N SER A 10 -8.38 9.55 11.24
CA SER A 10 -8.38 10.31 12.50
C SER A 10 -6.99 10.69 13.00
N LEU A 11 -5.94 10.35 12.24
CA LEU A 11 -4.56 10.71 12.58
C LEU A 11 -4.25 12.14 12.14
N ASP A 12 -3.43 12.85 12.91
CA ASP A 12 -2.92 14.19 12.57
C ASP A 12 -1.68 14.11 11.65
N ILE A 13 -1.77 13.26 10.61
CA ILE A 13 -0.76 13.12 9.54
C ILE A 13 -1.47 12.92 8.20
N PRO A 14 -0.86 13.33 7.07
CA PRO A 14 -1.45 13.10 5.76
C PRO A 14 -1.69 11.61 5.48
N GLY A 15 -2.87 11.29 4.97
CA GLY A 15 -3.23 9.97 4.46
C GLY A 15 -3.71 10.03 3.00
N PRO A 16 -4.09 8.89 2.41
CA PRO A 16 -4.66 8.84 1.07
C PRO A 16 -5.92 9.70 0.96
N ALA A 17 -5.97 10.59 -0.03
CA ALA A 17 -7.12 11.44 -0.34
C ALA A 17 -8.09 10.80 -1.36
N TYR A 18 -7.71 9.66 -1.94
CA TYR A 18 -8.54 8.89 -2.87
C TYR A 18 -9.35 7.81 -2.15
N ASP A 19 -10.50 7.44 -2.73
CA ASP A 19 -11.28 6.28 -2.27
C ASP A 19 -10.52 4.98 -2.58
N ARG A 20 -9.90 4.41 -1.54
CA ARG A 20 -9.15 3.16 -1.63
C ARG A 20 -9.98 1.98 -2.13
N SER A 21 -11.30 2.02 -2.01
CA SER A 21 -12.18 0.96 -2.52
C SER A 21 -12.27 0.92 -4.05
N GLN A 22 -11.89 2.01 -4.73
CA GLN A 22 -11.83 2.09 -6.19
C GLN A 22 -10.52 1.53 -6.77
N VAL A 23 -9.52 1.25 -5.92
CA VAL A 23 -8.22 0.77 -6.40
C VAL A 23 -8.32 -0.70 -6.78
N THR A 24 -7.98 -1.02 -8.03
CA THR A 24 -7.92 -2.38 -8.55
C THR A 24 -6.47 -2.78 -8.85
N THR A 25 -6.17 -4.08 -8.73
CA THR A 25 -4.81 -4.58 -8.93
C THR A 25 -4.41 -4.57 -10.40
N GLY A 26 -3.33 -3.87 -10.73
CA GLY A 26 -2.70 -3.87 -12.07
C GLY A 26 -1.23 -4.28 -12.07
N ILE A 27 -0.60 -4.38 -10.89
CA ILE A 27 0.83 -4.72 -10.75
C ILE A 27 1.00 -5.89 -9.79
N VAL A 28 1.82 -6.86 -10.17
CA VAL A 28 2.38 -7.86 -9.24
C VAL A 28 3.82 -7.50 -8.92
N HIS A 29 4.16 -7.38 -7.64
CA HIS A 29 5.51 -7.02 -7.19
C HIS A 29 6.13 -8.13 -6.34
N PHE A 30 7.23 -8.70 -6.82
CA PHE A 30 7.99 -9.73 -6.09
C PHE A 30 9.02 -9.08 -5.15
N GLY A 31 8.94 -9.37 -3.86
CA GLY A 31 9.84 -8.86 -2.84
C GLY A 31 9.39 -7.51 -2.26
N VAL A 32 8.47 -7.56 -1.29
CA VAL A 32 7.92 -6.36 -0.63
C VAL A 32 8.90 -5.81 0.40
N GLY A 33 9.96 -5.16 -0.08
CA GLY A 33 11.03 -4.58 0.74
C GLY A 33 10.81 -3.11 1.12
N GLY A 34 11.77 -2.54 1.85
CA GLY A 34 11.78 -1.11 2.18
C GLY A 34 11.85 -0.21 0.94
N PHE A 35 12.73 -0.55 0.00
CA PHE A 35 12.89 0.23 -1.24
C PHE A 35 11.60 0.27 -2.07
N HIS A 36 10.91 -0.86 -2.20
CA HIS A 36 9.66 -0.91 -2.95
C HIS A 36 8.60 0.03 -2.37
N ARG A 37 8.38 -0.07 -1.06
CA ARG A 37 7.38 0.74 -0.35
C ARG A 37 7.73 2.22 -0.34
N ALA A 38 9.02 2.56 -0.25
CA ALA A 38 9.48 3.95 -0.22
C ALA A 38 9.58 4.60 -1.62
N HIS A 39 9.52 3.81 -2.70
CA HIS A 39 9.74 4.32 -4.06
C HIS A 39 8.58 4.04 -5.00
N GLN A 40 8.37 2.79 -5.44
CA GLN A 40 7.34 2.51 -6.45
C GLN A 40 5.93 2.66 -5.88
N ALA A 41 5.68 2.16 -4.67
CA ALA A 41 4.38 2.31 -4.03
C ALA A 41 4.06 3.78 -3.71
N MET A 42 5.07 4.56 -3.32
CA MET A 42 4.94 5.99 -3.03
C MET A 42 4.50 6.78 -4.27
N TYR A 43 5.12 6.55 -5.43
CA TYR A 43 4.73 7.24 -6.66
C TYR A 43 3.33 6.86 -7.15
N LEU A 44 2.90 5.60 -6.98
CA LEU A 44 1.53 5.22 -7.30
C LEU A 44 0.53 5.88 -6.36
N ASP A 45 0.82 5.92 -5.06
CA ASP A 45 -0.02 6.64 -4.09
C ASP A 45 -0.16 8.13 -4.48
N GLN A 46 0.94 8.79 -4.89
CA GLN A 46 0.89 10.16 -5.38
C GLN A 46 0.00 10.31 -6.62
N LEU A 47 0.10 9.42 -7.61
CA LEU A 47 -0.76 9.44 -8.80
C LEU A 47 -2.25 9.21 -8.45
N MET A 48 -2.52 8.31 -7.50
CA MET A 48 -3.89 8.05 -7.04
C MET A 48 -4.48 9.25 -6.30
N ASN A 49 -3.65 9.99 -5.55
CA ASN A 49 -4.06 11.28 -4.95
C ASN A 49 -4.36 12.36 -6.00
N GLU A 50 -3.83 12.24 -7.22
CA GLU A 50 -4.21 13.08 -8.37
C GLU A 50 -5.44 12.53 -9.14
N GLY A 51 -6.08 11.47 -8.65
CA GLY A 51 -7.22 10.81 -9.30
C GLY A 51 -6.85 9.94 -10.50
N LYS A 52 -5.58 9.53 -10.63
CA LYS A 52 -5.05 8.74 -11.76
C LYS A 52 -4.66 7.33 -11.30
N ALA A 53 -4.51 6.42 -12.26
CA ALA A 53 -3.89 5.10 -12.06
C ALA A 53 -4.52 4.26 -10.93
N LEU A 54 -5.83 4.43 -10.66
CA LEU A 54 -6.56 3.59 -9.68
C LEU A 54 -6.61 2.11 -10.13
N ASP A 55 -6.31 1.83 -11.38
CA ASP A 55 -6.16 0.49 -11.96
C ASP A 55 -4.75 -0.11 -11.80
N PHE A 56 -3.80 0.60 -11.18
CA PHE A 56 -2.42 0.15 -10.98
C PHE A 56 -2.12 -0.25 -9.52
N GLY A 57 -3.12 -0.68 -8.75
CA GLY A 57 -2.92 -1.22 -7.40
C GLY A 57 -1.90 -2.37 -7.38
N ILE A 58 -1.11 -2.46 -6.32
CA ILE A 58 -0.03 -3.45 -6.18
C ILE A 58 -0.50 -4.67 -5.39
N CYS A 59 -0.34 -5.86 -5.98
CA CYS A 59 -0.32 -7.13 -5.26
C CYS A 59 1.13 -7.51 -4.93
N GLY A 60 1.48 -7.47 -3.65
CA GLY A 60 2.80 -7.88 -3.17
C GLY A 60 2.92 -9.40 -3.07
N VAL A 61 4.01 -9.97 -3.59
CA VAL A 61 4.31 -11.39 -3.55
C VAL A 61 5.64 -11.62 -2.85
N GLY A 62 5.60 -12.43 -1.78
CA GLY A 62 6.76 -13.00 -1.13
C GLY A 62 6.99 -14.43 -1.61
N VAL A 63 8.24 -14.80 -1.86
CA VAL A 63 8.63 -16.15 -2.33
C VAL A 63 9.59 -16.83 -1.38
N MET A 64 10.02 -16.14 -0.32
CA MET A 64 10.96 -16.63 0.68
C MET A 64 10.32 -16.67 2.07
N PRO A 65 10.76 -17.56 2.98
CA PRO A 65 10.20 -17.64 4.33
C PRO A 65 10.24 -16.32 5.12
N PHE A 66 11.27 -15.48 4.91
CA PHE A 66 11.39 -14.21 5.61
C PHE A 66 10.33 -13.17 5.20
N ASP A 67 9.70 -13.34 4.02
CA ASP A 67 8.66 -12.42 3.53
C ASP A 67 7.38 -12.50 4.38
N LEU A 68 7.16 -13.61 5.08
CA LEU A 68 5.99 -13.83 5.95
C LEU A 68 5.86 -12.71 6.98
N LYS A 69 6.97 -12.26 7.57
CA LYS A 69 6.96 -11.19 8.57
C LYS A 69 6.41 -9.88 8.01
N MET A 70 6.75 -9.55 6.76
CA MET A 70 6.24 -8.33 6.12
C MET A 70 4.76 -8.47 5.75
N ARG A 71 4.38 -9.63 5.21
CA ARG A 71 2.96 -9.93 4.93
C ARG A 71 2.12 -9.76 6.20
N ASP A 72 2.54 -10.37 7.31
CA ASP A 72 1.78 -10.36 8.56
C ASP A 72 1.68 -8.94 9.15
N ALA A 73 2.77 -8.16 9.07
CA ALA A 73 2.75 -6.77 9.49
C ALA A 73 1.76 -5.92 8.66
N LEU A 74 1.69 -6.12 7.34
CA LEU A 74 0.77 -5.39 6.46
C LEU A 74 -0.69 -5.86 6.57
N VAL A 75 -0.92 -7.15 6.81
CA VAL A 75 -2.29 -7.71 7.01
C VAL A 75 -2.91 -7.24 8.33
N SER A 76 -2.10 -6.90 9.33
CA SER A 76 -2.57 -6.39 10.63
C SER A 76 -2.99 -4.90 10.65
N GLN A 77 -2.98 -4.23 9.50
CA GLN A 77 -3.36 -2.83 9.27
C GLN A 77 -4.60 -2.77 8.38
#